data_AF-A0A9D1WS55-F1
#
_entry.id   AF-A0A9D1WS55-F1
#
_cell.length_a   1.000
_cell.length_b   1.000
_cell.length_c   1.000
_cell.angle_alpha   90.00
_cell.angle_beta   90.00
_cell.angle_gamma   90.00
#
_symmetry.space_group_name_H-M   'P 1'
#
loop_
_entity.id
_entity.type
_entity.pdbx_description
1 polymer ?
#
loop_
_entity_poly.entity_id
_entity_poly.type
_entity_poly.pdbx_seq_one_letter_code
_entity_poly.pdbx_strand_id
1 'polypeptide(L)'
;MTGREQHPAAPEAKAPEAPEALETAPEALETTQEALEATQQVLETSQQDLEASQQALDRAEDVAGEEADWPPEPQELSLTWQNRPATLLKAAQAVDIVQKAGRRWKFHLGIIILLVVFFLPDLRFDTLPHILGGVGLLALAVAAGMLAKYGPDRANRKFSQQKAAAAPTARITLTRYGFSIREGAYTGTVNFAQDPKCAAAELEGVVALSYERNRVSAIPLADLNQQERDQLRELLRLGLGDRFHRLGYQK
;
A
#
# COMPACT_ATOMS: atom_id res chain seq x y z
N MET A 1 -4.21 -80.27 -3.91
CA MET A 1 -3.68 -79.16 -4.72
C MET A 1 -2.71 -78.37 -3.86
N THR A 2 -1.44 -78.78 -3.84
CA THR A 2 -0.33 -78.08 -3.19
C THR A 2 0.94 -78.52 -3.91
N GLY A 3 1.36 -77.71 -4.89
CA GLY A 3 2.47 -77.99 -5.80
C GLY A 3 3.75 -77.34 -5.31
N ARG A 4 4.68 -78.22 -4.93
CA ARG A 4 6.02 -78.07 -4.37
C ARG A 4 6.97 -77.12 -5.12
N GLU A 5 7.84 -76.51 -4.33
CA GLU A 5 9.07 -75.78 -4.71
C GLU A 5 9.93 -76.52 -5.74
N GLN A 6 10.45 -75.78 -6.72
CA GLN A 6 11.64 -76.15 -7.49
C GLN A 6 12.50 -74.91 -7.75
N HIS A 7 13.66 -74.88 -7.11
CA HIS A 7 14.78 -74.02 -7.44
C HIS A 7 15.71 -74.82 -8.36
N PRO A 8 16.02 -74.37 -9.59
CA PRO A 8 17.11 -74.94 -10.36
C PRO A 8 18.36 -74.07 -10.31
N ALA A 9 19.43 -74.76 -9.91
CA ALA A 9 20.84 -74.67 -10.32
C ALA A 9 21.32 -73.47 -11.16
N ALA A 10 22.35 -72.81 -10.64
CA ALA A 10 23.26 -71.96 -11.39
C ALA A 10 24.18 -72.81 -12.28
N PRO A 11 24.38 -72.45 -13.55
CA PRO A 11 25.56 -72.82 -14.31
C PRO A 11 26.59 -71.68 -14.36
N GLU A 12 27.85 -72.10 -14.21
CA GLU A 12 29.10 -71.33 -14.30
C GLU A 12 29.11 -70.24 -15.38
N ALA A 13 29.33 -69.00 -14.96
CA ALA A 13 29.66 -67.90 -15.84
C ALA A 13 31.16 -67.93 -16.17
N LYS A 14 31.43 -68.29 -17.42
CA LYS A 14 32.69 -68.14 -18.13
C LYS A 14 33.15 -66.67 -18.08
N ALA A 15 34.41 -66.44 -17.70
CA ALA A 15 35.02 -65.13 -17.57
C ALA A 15 35.02 -64.31 -18.88
N PRO A 16 34.73 -62.99 -18.83
CA PRO A 16 35.08 -62.07 -19.89
C PRO A 16 36.42 -61.35 -19.62
N GLU A 17 37.35 -61.62 -20.53
CA GLU A 17 38.34 -60.75 -21.19
C GLU A 17 38.73 -59.42 -20.51
N ALA A 18 40.02 -59.31 -20.19
CA ALA A 18 40.66 -58.24 -19.45
C ALA A 18 41.54 -57.21 -20.23
N PRO A 19 41.41 -56.93 -21.56
CA PRO A 19 42.36 -56.01 -22.18
C PRO A 19 41.92 -54.54 -22.36
N GLU A 20 40.65 -54.15 -22.15
CA GLU A 20 40.22 -52.75 -22.41
C GLU A 20 40.31 -51.80 -21.20
N ALA A 21 40.50 -52.30 -19.98
CA ALA A 21 40.49 -51.46 -18.77
C ALA A 21 41.84 -50.76 -18.48
N LEU A 22 42.90 -51.05 -19.23
CA LEU A 22 44.26 -50.55 -18.96
C LEU A 22 44.66 -49.32 -19.80
N GLU A 23 43.97 -49.03 -20.91
CA GLU A 23 44.28 -47.86 -21.76
C GLU A 23 43.55 -46.58 -21.32
N THR A 24 42.48 -46.67 -20.53
CA THR A 24 41.69 -45.50 -20.07
C THR A 24 42.14 -44.92 -18.73
N ALA A 25 43.00 -45.64 -18.00
CA ALA A 25 43.53 -45.20 -16.70
C ALA A 25 44.40 -43.93 -16.74
N PRO A 26 45.31 -43.72 -17.73
CA PRO A 26 46.13 -42.51 -17.77
C PRO A 26 45.33 -41.24 -18.11
N GLU A 27 44.37 -41.30 -19.06
CA GLU A 27 43.49 -40.16 -19.38
C GLU A 27 42.56 -39.79 -18.21
N ALA A 28 42.11 -40.78 -17.45
CA ALA A 28 41.32 -40.55 -16.23
C ALA A 28 42.15 -39.86 -15.13
N LEU A 29 43.46 -40.12 -15.04
CA LEU A 29 44.33 -39.47 -14.07
C LEU A 29 44.63 -38.01 -14.44
N GLU A 30 44.87 -37.75 -15.73
CA GLU A 30 45.13 -36.39 -16.22
C GLU A 30 43.91 -35.48 -16.03
N THR A 31 42.71 -35.98 -16.33
CA THR A 31 41.45 -35.27 -16.10
C THR A 31 41.16 -35.03 -14.61
N THR A 32 41.53 -35.96 -13.71
CA THR A 32 41.43 -35.69 -12.27
C THR A 32 42.43 -34.64 -11.77
N GLN A 33 43.60 -34.54 -12.40
CA GLN A 33 44.61 -33.56 -12.03
C GLN A 33 44.18 -32.14 -12.44
N GLU A 34 43.67 -31.97 -13.66
CA GLU A 34 43.09 -30.70 -14.13
C GLU A 34 41.90 -30.27 -13.27
N ALA A 35 41.03 -31.21 -12.89
CA ALA A 35 39.89 -30.92 -12.00
C ALA A 35 40.35 -30.48 -10.60
N LEU A 36 41.46 -31.03 -10.09
CA LEU A 36 42.01 -30.64 -8.79
C LEU A 36 42.61 -29.23 -8.84
N GLU A 37 43.32 -28.88 -9.92
CA GLU A 37 43.88 -27.55 -10.14
C GLU A 37 42.77 -26.49 -10.30
N ALA A 38 41.71 -26.81 -11.05
CA ALA A 38 40.53 -25.94 -11.16
C ALA A 38 39.84 -25.74 -9.79
N THR A 39 39.79 -26.79 -8.97
CA THR A 39 39.21 -26.70 -7.62
C THR A 39 40.08 -25.83 -6.70
N GLN A 40 41.41 -25.91 -6.82
CA GLN A 40 42.32 -25.03 -6.07
C GLN A 40 42.14 -23.57 -6.47
N GLN A 41 42.07 -23.28 -7.76
CA GLN A 41 41.82 -21.91 -8.23
C GLN A 41 40.50 -21.36 -7.71
N VAL A 42 39.41 -22.14 -7.76
CA VAL A 42 38.10 -21.72 -7.21
C VAL A 42 38.17 -21.44 -5.70
N LEU A 43 38.96 -22.23 -4.97
CA LEU A 43 39.14 -22.05 -3.53
C LEU A 43 39.93 -20.77 -3.22
N GLU A 44 40.96 -20.46 -4.01
CA GLU A 44 41.73 -19.22 -3.90
C GLU A 44 40.87 -17.99 -4.22
N THR A 45 40.05 -18.04 -5.29
CA THR A 45 39.10 -16.94 -5.60
C THR A 45 38.07 -16.76 -4.49
N SER A 46 37.58 -17.86 -3.92
CA SER A 46 36.63 -17.80 -2.80
C SER A 46 37.25 -17.19 -1.54
N GLN A 47 38.55 -17.41 -1.30
CA GLN A 47 39.26 -16.75 -0.20
C GLN A 47 39.43 -15.26 -0.45
N GLN A 48 39.79 -14.86 -1.68
CA GLN A 48 39.88 -13.44 -2.05
C GLN A 48 38.53 -12.73 -1.93
N ASP A 49 37.43 -13.37 -2.33
CA ASP A 49 36.08 -12.82 -2.18
C ASP A 49 35.66 -12.68 -0.71
N LEU A 50 36.09 -13.60 0.15
CA LEU A 50 35.86 -13.52 1.59
C LEU A 50 36.65 -12.37 2.22
N GLU A 51 37.93 -12.20 1.85
CA GLU A 51 38.77 -11.09 2.29
C GLU A 51 38.24 -9.74 1.78
N ALA A 52 37.76 -9.68 0.53
CA ALA A 52 37.12 -8.49 -0.01
C ALA A 52 35.81 -8.17 0.72
N SER A 53 35.04 -9.19 1.09
CA SER A 53 33.81 -9.02 1.89
C SER A 53 34.11 -8.55 3.31
N GLN A 54 35.18 -9.06 3.93
CA GLN A 54 35.64 -8.60 5.24
C GLN A 54 36.17 -7.17 5.18
N GLN A 55 36.98 -6.81 4.18
CA GLN A 55 37.40 -5.42 3.98
C GLN A 55 36.22 -4.47 3.66
N ALA A 56 35.17 -4.96 3.00
CA ALA A 56 33.97 -4.18 2.77
C ALA A 56 33.17 -4.00 4.07
N LEU A 57 33.17 -5.01 4.95
CA LEU A 57 32.57 -4.94 6.27
C LEU A 57 33.35 -3.98 7.19
N ASP A 58 34.67 -4.09 7.24
CA ASP A 58 35.54 -3.20 8.02
C ASP A 58 35.43 -1.75 7.52
N ARG A 59 35.37 -1.54 6.19
CA ARG A 59 35.09 -0.19 5.64
C ARG A 59 33.68 0.30 5.98
N ALA A 60 32.69 -0.59 6.04
CA ALA A 60 31.35 -0.20 6.47
C ALA A 60 31.32 0.15 7.97
N GLU A 61 32.15 -0.52 8.78
CA GLU A 61 32.32 -0.22 10.20
C GLU A 61 33.12 1.07 10.45
N ASP A 62 34.17 1.35 9.67
CA ASP A 62 34.91 2.62 9.72
C ASP A 62 34.04 3.80 9.25
N VAL A 63 33.24 3.61 8.19
CA VAL A 63 32.23 4.60 7.77
C VAL A 63 31.13 4.77 8.83
N ALA A 64 30.79 3.71 9.58
CA ALA A 64 29.87 3.80 10.71
C ALA A 64 30.52 4.42 11.97
N GLY A 65 31.85 4.43 12.06
CA GLY A 65 32.63 4.93 13.19
C GLY A 65 32.92 6.44 13.13
N GLU A 66 32.98 7.04 11.95
CA GLU A 66 33.38 8.45 11.79
C GLU A 66 32.21 9.47 11.76
N GLU A 67 30.97 8.99 11.87
CA GLU A 67 29.80 9.83 12.14
C GLU A 67 28.75 9.01 12.91
N ALA A 68 29.00 8.81 14.21
CA ALA A 68 27.97 8.38 15.14
C ALA A 68 26.94 9.51 15.39
N ASP A 69 26.36 10.06 14.32
CA ASP A 69 25.03 10.65 14.33
C ASP A 69 24.08 9.46 14.20
N TRP A 70 23.72 8.88 15.35
CA TRP A 70 22.56 8.00 15.48
C TRP A 70 21.45 8.53 14.55
N PRO A 71 20.80 7.71 13.70
CA PRO A 71 19.73 8.23 12.86
C PRO A 71 18.78 8.99 13.80
N PRO A 72 18.51 10.29 13.54
CA PRO A 72 17.86 11.14 14.53
C PRO A 72 16.66 10.38 15.04
N GLU A 73 16.53 10.25 16.37
CA GLU A 73 15.47 9.46 17.00
C GLU A 73 14.20 9.65 16.19
N PRO A 74 13.54 8.54 15.75
CA PRO A 74 12.48 8.63 14.78
C PRO A 74 11.47 9.65 15.29
N GLN A 75 11.43 10.83 14.64
CA GLN A 75 10.74 11.98 15.19
C GLN A 75 9.29 11.57 15.48
N GLU A 76 9.01 11.39 16.76
CA GLU A 76 7.75 10.84 17.23
C GLU A 76 6.90 11.98 17.74
N LEU A 77 5.70 12.12 17.18
CA LEU A 77 4.73 13.10 17.61
C LEU A 77 3.52 12.38 18.20
N SER A 78 3.36 12.48 19.51
CA SER A 78 2.22 11.94 20.24
C SER A 78 1.21 13.05 20.57
N LEU A 79 0.03 12.98 19.96
CA LEU A 79 -1.04 13.97 20.13
C LEU A 79 -2.27 13.33 20.77
N THR A 80 -2.97 14.07 21.63
CA THR A 80 -4.26 13.66 22.20
C THR A 80 -5.25 14.81 22.05
N TRP A 81 -6.46 14.53 21.58
CA TRP A 81 -7.49 15.54 21.37
C TRP A 81 -8.90 14.98 21.61
N GLN A 82 -9.89 15.88 21.60
CA GLN A 82 -11.31 15.51 21.71
C GLN A 82 -12.00 15.48 20.34
N ASN A 83 -12.73 14.41 20.09
CA ASN A 83 -13.52 14.26 18.87
C ASN A 83 -14.81 15.07 18.97
N ARG A 84 -14.84 16.22 18.30
CA ARG A 84 -16.05 17.07 18.19
C ARG A 84 -16.79 16.71 16.89
N PRO A 85 -18.14 16.67 16.88
CA PRO A 85 -18.89 16.38 15.66
C PRO A 85 -18.57 17.32 14.50
N ALA A 86 -18.24 18.58 14.79
CA ALA A 86 -17.86 19.59 13.80
C ALA A 86 -16.50 19.28 13.14
N THR A 87 -15.49 18.89 13.92
CA THR A 87 -14.15 18.57 13.39
C THR A 87 -14.18 17.27 12.59
N LEU A 88 -14.89 16.25 13.08
CA LEU A 88 -15.12 15.01 12.33
C LEU A 88 -15.90 15.23 11.03
N LEU A 89 -16.89 16.13 11.02
CA LEU A 89 -17.62 16.48 9.81
C LEU A 89 -16.68 17.11 8.76
N LYS A 90 -15.82 18.03 9.18
CA LYS A 90 -14.83 18.66 8.29
C LYS A 90 -13.82 17.64 7.76
N ALA A 91 -13.36 16.71 8.60
CA ALA A 91 -12.49 15.65 8.15
C ALA A 91 -13.16 14.72 7.12
N ALA A 92 -14.41 14.32 7.37
CA ALA A 92 -15.18 13.54 6.40
C ALA A 92 -15.36 14.28 5.07
N GLN A 93 -15.62 15.59 5.11
CA GLN A 93 -15.69 16.44 3.92
C GLN A 93 -14.35 16.51 3.17
N ALA A 94 -13.23 16.65 3.88
CA ALA A 94 -11.90 16.68 3.28
C ALA A 94 -11.58 15.37 2.56
N VAL A 95 -11.83 14.23 3.19
CA VAL A 95 -11.65 12.90 2.58
C VAL A 95 -12.57 12.73 1.39
N ASP A 96 -13.82 13.17 1.50
CA ASP A 96 -14.76 13.18 0.38
C ASP A 96 -14.25 14.00 -0.80
N ILE A 97 -13.66 15.18 -0.57
CA ILE A 97 -13.09 16.02 -1.65
C ILE A 97 -11.95 15.28 -2.35
N VAL A 98 -11.00 14.74 -1.58
CA VAL A 98 -9.86 13.98 -2.11
C VAL A 98 -10.31 12.74 -2.88
N GLN A 99 -11.25 11.97 -2.33
CA GLN A 99 -11.75 10.76 -2.98
C GLN A 99 -12.71 11.03 -4.16
N LYS A 100 -13.47 12.14 -4.14
CA LYS A 100 -14.44 12.49 -5.18
C LYS A 100 -13.82 13.20 -6.37
N ALA A 101 -12.63 13.79 -6.26
CA ALA A 101 -11.92 14.38 -7.40
C ALA A 101 -11.85 13.40 -8.59
N GLY A 102 -11.57 12.11 -8.33
CA GLY A 102 -11.59 11.07 -9.38
C GLY A 102 -12.99 10.52 -9.73
N ARG A 103 -13.97 10.62 -8.83
CA ARG A 103 -15.29 9.96 -8.97
C ARG A 103 -16.35 10.84 -9.65
N ARG A 104 -16.30 12.16 -9.43
CA ARG A 104 -17.22 13.12 -10.07
C ARG A 104 -17.02 13.17 -11.59
N TRP A 105 -15.78 13.14 -12.09
CA TRP A 105 -15.53 13.08 -13.53
C TRP A 105 -16.19 11.86 -14.18
N LYS A 106 -16.03 10.67 -13.60
CA LYS A 106 -16.62 9.43 -14.11
C LYS A 106 -18.15 9.43 -14.09
N PHE A 107 -18.75 10.00 -13.04
CA PHE A 107 -20.20 10.13 -12.93
C PHE A 107 -20.76 11.16 -13.92
N HIS A 108 -20.13 12.34 -14.05
CA HIS A 108 -20.52 13.36 -15.04
C HIS A 108 -20.35 12.84 -16.46
N LEU A 109 -19.26 12.13 -16.76
CA LEU A 109 -19.04 11.48 -18.05
C LEU A 109 -20.12 10.42 -18.33
N GLY A 110 -20.49 9.61 -17.34
CA GLY A 110 -21.57 8.63 -17.48
C GLY A 110 -22.93 9.26 -17.74
N ILE A 111 -23.26 10.36 -17.06
CA ILE A 111 -24.50 11.13 -17.32
C ILE A 111 -24.45 11.77 -18.71
N ILE A 112 -23.32 12.37 -19.10
CA ILE A 112 -23.17 12.96 -20.44
C ILE A 112 -23.32 11.88 -21.51
N ILE A 113 -22.70 10.71 -21.34
CA ILE A 113 -22.85 9.57 -22.25
C ILE A 113 -24.31 9.11 -22.29
N LEU A 114 -24.98 8.98 -21.14
CA LEU A 114 -26.40 8.60 -21.10
C LEU A 114 -27.25 9.64 -21.84
N LEU A 115 -27.04 10.94 -21.61
CA LEU A 115 -27.74 12.01 -22.31
C LEU A 115 -27.45 11.98 -23.82
N VAL A 116 -26.20 11.78 -24.23
CA VAL A 116 -25.82 11.68 -25.64
C VAL A 116 -26.46 10.45 -26.28
N VAL A 117 -26.36 9.27 -25.68
CA VAL A 117 -26.92 8.02 -26.25
C VAL A 117 -28.45 8.05 -26.30
N PHE A 118 -29.11 8.66 -25.29
CA PHE A 118 -30.57 8.67 -25.20
C PHE A 118 -31.20 9.84 -25.99
N PHE A 119 -30.49 10.96 -26.17
CA PHE A 119 -31.01 12.15 -26.89
C PHE A 119 -30.46 12.34 -28.31
N LEU A 120 -29.36 11.69 -28.74
CA LEU A 120 -28.93 11.73 -30.15
C LEU A 120 -29.94 11.09 -31.13
N PRO A 121 -30.59 9.95 -30.80
CA PRO A 121 -31.55 9.33 -31.71
C PRO A 121 -32.81 10.18 -31.91
N ASP A 122 -33.24 10.91 -30.87
CA ASP A 122 -34.48 11.69 -30.82
C ASP A 122 -34.35 13.12 -31.39
N LEU A 123 -33.15 13.53 -31.83
CA LEU A 123 -32.97 14.77 -32.61
C LEU A 123 -33.50 14.66 -34.05
N ARG A 124 -34.04 13.49 -34.45
CA ARG A 124 -34.88 13.34 -35.64
C ARG A 124 -36.33 13.66 -35.27
N PHE A 125 -36.64 14.96 -35.36
CA PHE A 125 -37.98 15.50 -35.20
C PHE A 125 -38.96 14.79 -36.13
N ASP A 126 -39.90 14.03 -35.59
CA ASP A 126 -41.27 13.87 -36.10
C ASP A 126 -42.02 12.84 -35.26
N THR A 127 -42.64 13.28 -34.16
CA THR A 127 -43.91 12.81 -33.58
C THR A 127 -43.98 13.28 -32.12
N LEU A 128 -45.17 13.65 -31.61
CA LEU A 128 -45.42 13.89 -30.19
C LEU A 128 -46.28 12.72 -29.70
N PRO A 129 -45.93 12.09 -28.56
CA PRO A 129 -46.20 12.71 -27.27
C PRO A 129 -44.97 12.61 -26.33
N HIS A 130 -43.95 13.44 -26.57
CA HIS A 130 -42.66 13.36 -25.86
C HIS A 130 -42.51 14.32 -24.66
N ILE A 131 -43.51 15.18 -24.39
CA ILE A 131 -43.39 16.21 -23.34
C ILE A 131 -43.42 15.60 -21.93
N LEU A 132 -44.25 14.60 -21.66
CA LEU A 132 -44.29 13.95 -20.33
C LEU A 132 -43.03 13.09 -20.05
N GLY A 133 -42.49 12.43 -21.08
CA GLY A 133 -41.28 11.61 -20.94
C GLY A 133 -40.04 12.45 -20.68
N GLY A 134 -39.82 13.50 -21.47
CA GLY A 134 -38.66 14.39 -21.33
C GLY A 134 -38.65 15.17 -20.02
N VAL A 135 -39.80 15.71 -19.59
CA VAL A 135 -39.92 16.44 -18.32
C VAL A 135 -39.76 15.49 -17.13
N GLY A 136 -40.33 14.28 -17.19
CA GLY A 136 -40.16 13.27 -16.15
C GLY A 136 -38.69 12.85 -15.98
N LEU A 137 -37.97 12.66 -17.08
CA LEU A 137 -36.56 12.25 -17.06
C LEU A 137 -35.65 13.41 -16.61
N LEU A 138 -35.96 14.64 -16.99
CA LEU A 138 -35.28 15.84 -16.47
C LEU A 138 -35.49 15.98 -14.96
N ALA A 139 -36.72 15.81 -14.46
CA ALA A 139 -37.02 15.85 -13.03
C ALA A 139 -36.26 14.77 -12.25
N LEU A 140 -36.15 13.56 -12.82
CA LEU A 140 -35.41 12.44 -12.24
C LEU A 140 -33.89 12.72 -12.24
N ALA A 141 -33.36 13.33 -13.30
CA ALA A 141 -31.97 13.76 -13.37
C ALA A 141 -31.66 14.88 -12.37
N VAL A 142 -32.56 15.85 -12.19
CA VAL A 142 -32.44 16.91 -11.18
C VAL A 142 -32.50 16.31 -9.77
N ALA A 143 -33.44 15.39 -9.51
CA ALA A 143 -33.54 14.70 -8.22
C ALA A 143 -32.30 13.86 -7.92
N ALA A 144 -31.78 13.12 -8.90
CA ALA A 144 -30.52 12.38 -8.78
C ALA A 144 -29.32 13.32 -8.56
N GLY A 145 -29.28 14.45 -9.26
CA GLY A 145 -28.28 15.50 -9.06
C GLY A 145 -28.34 16.12 -7.65
N MET A 146 -29.54 16.37 -7.13
CA MET A 146 -29.74 16.82 -5.76
C MET A 146 -29.34 15.76 -4.74
N LEU A 147 -29.71 14.49 -4.93
CA LEU A 147 -29.28 13.38 -4.07
C LEU A 147 -27.76 13.22 -4.06
N ALA A 148 -27.10 13.33 -5.21
CA ALA A 148 -25.65 13.30 -5.32
C ALA A 148 -24.97 14.50 -4.65
N LYS A 149 -25.62 15.68 -4.66
CA LYS A 149 -25.12 16.90 -4.01
C LYS A 149 -25.32 16.89 -2.50
N TYR A 150 -26.50 16.52 -2.02
CA TYR A 150 -26.93 16.69 -0.62
C TYR A 150 -26.92 15.39 0.23
N GLY A 151 -26.92 14.22 -0.40
CA GLY A 151 -26.84 12.92 0.29
C GLY A 151 -25.59 12.75 1.17
N PRO A 152 -24.39 13.12 0.70
CA PRO A 152 -23.16 12.97 1.47
C PRO A 152 -23.15 13.79 2.77
N ASP A 153 -23.69 15.01 2.75
CA ASP A 153 -23.69 15.89 3.94
C ASP A 153 -24.53 15.30 5.08
N ARG A 154 -25.66 14.67 4.77
CA ARG A 154 -26.49 13.99 5.78
C ARG A 154 -25.78 12.77 6.36
N ALA A 155 -25.17 11.95 5.48
CA ALA A 155 -24.42 10.77 5.92
C ALA A 155 -23.20 11.15 6.78
N ASN A 156 -22.45 12.17 6.37
CA ASN A 156 -21.27 12.66 7.08
C ASN A 156 -21.63 13.25 8.44
N ARG A 157 -22.76 13.96 8.56
CA ARG A 157 -23.27 14.43 9.86
C ARG A 157 -23.64 13.29 10.80
N LYS A 158 -24.33 12.25 10.29
CA LYS A 158 -24.68 11.08 11.10
C LYS A 158 -23.43 10.33 11.56
N PHE A 159 -22.48 10.12 10.64
CA PHE A 159 -21.18 9.52 10.95
C PHE A 159 -20.42 10.32 12.01
N SER A 160 -20.32 11.64 11.87
CA SER A 160 -19.56 12.47 12.80
C SER A 160 -20.16 12.48 14.21
N GLN A 161 -21.49 12.50 14.31
CA GLN A 161 -22.20 12.40 15.60
C GLN A 161 -21.98 11.03 16.26
N GLN A 162 -22.14 9.94 15.51
CA GLN A 162 -21.95 8.59 16.04
C GLN A 162 -20.51 8.36 16.49
N LYS A 163 -19.53 8.80 15.69
CA LYS A 163 -18.11 8.64 16.03
C LYS A 163 -17.70 9.48 17.23
N ALA A 164 -18.16 10.73 17.33
CA ALA A 164 -17.92 11.57 18.51
C ALA A 164 -18.48 10.94 19.80
N ALA A 165 -19.66 10.32 19.72
CA ALA A 165 -20.26 9.63 20.87
C ALA A 165 -19.53 8.33 21.24
N ALA A 166 -19.10 7.55 20.25
CA ALA A 166 -18.43 6.26 20.48
C ALA A 166 -16.96 6.38 20.91
N ALA A 167 -16.27 7.43 20.45
CA ALA A 167 -14.86 7.68 20.71
C ALA A 167 -14.63 9.16 21.01
N PRO A 168 -14.98 9.65 22.21
CA PRO A 168 -14.92 11.07 22.55
C PRO A 168 -13.49 11.61 22.62
N THR A 169 -12.52 10.74 22.92
CA THR A 169 -11.09 11.08 22.98
C THR A 169 -10.32 10.23 21.99
N ALA A 170 -9.37 10.85 21.30
CA ALA A 170 -8.48 10.20 20.35
C ALA A 170 -7.02 10.51 20.70
N ARG A 171 -6.16 9.52 20.47
CA ARG A 171 -4.71 9.66 20.59
C ARG A 171 -4.05 9.11 19.34
N ILE A 172 -3.05 9.81 18.83
CA ILE A 172 -2.20 9.35 17.74
C ILE A 172 -0.74 9.46 18.15
N THR A 173 0.05 8.51 17.69
CA THR A 173 1.50 8.54 17.74
C THR A 173 1.99 8.41 16.31
N LEU A 174 2.57 9.48 15.78
CA LEU A 174 2.97 9.62 14.39
C LEU A 174 4.49 9.62 14.25
N THR A 175 4.97 8.96 13.22
CA THR A 175 6.37 9.00 12.76
C THR A 175 6.40 9.23 11.26
N ARG A 176 7.59 9.41 10.67
CA ARG A 176 7.75 9.50 9.20
C ARG A 176 7.32 8.23 8.45
N TYR A 177 7.22 7.08 9.12
CA TYR A 177 6.91 5.80 8.49
C TYR A 177 5.43 5.42 8.59
N GLY A 178 4.69 6.06 9.47
CA GLY A 178 3.31 5.69 9.77
C GLY A 178 2.83 6.24 11.10
N PHE A 179 1.68 5.77 11.55
CA PHE A 179 1.12 6.15 12.84
C PHE A 179 0.40 4.98 13.53
N SER A 180 0.33 5.05 14.85
CA SER A 180 -0.64 4.29 15.64
C SER A 180 -1.72 5.23 16.16
N ILE A 181 -2.96 4.77 16.17
CA ILE A 181 -4.11 5.56 16.60
C ILE A 181 -4.98 4.76 17.55
N ARG A 182 -5.50 5.44 18.58
CA ARG A 182 -6.45 4.90 19.54
C ARG A 182 -7.65 5.82 19.64
N GLU A 183 -8.82 5.30 19.30
CA GLU A 183 -10.09 6.01 19.29
C GLU A 183 -11.17 5.14 19.94
N GLY A 184 -11.55 5.47 21.18
CA GLY A 184 -12.47 4.63 21.95
C GLY A 184 -11.92 3.20 22.11
N ALA A 185 -12.70 2.20 21.69
CA ALA A 185 -12.30 0.79 21.71
C ALA A 185 -11.36 0.39 20.57
N TYR A 186 -11.25 1.21 19.53
CA TYR A 186 -10.41 0.89 18.37
C TYR A 186 -8.95 1.31 18.63
N THR A 187 -8.03 0.41 18.31
CA THR A 187 -6.60 0.68 18.19
C THR A 187 -6.12 0.13 16.86
N GLY A 188 -5.34 0.91 16.11
CA GLY A 188 -4.82 0.51 14.81
C GLY A 188 -3.45 1.11 14.55
N THR A 189 -2.68 0.44 13.70
CA THR A 189 -1.36 0.90 13.26
C THR A 189 -1.34 0.90 11.75
N VAL A 190 -0.90 2.01 11.16
CA VAL A 190 -0.85 2.23 9.72
C VAL A 190 0.59 2.52 9.35
N ASN A 191 1.13 1.76 8.40
CA ASN A 191 2.41 2.02 7.77
C ASN A 191 2.16 2.68 6.41
N PHE A 192 2.77 3.85 6.17
CA PHE A 192 2.54 4.61 4.95
C PHE A 192 3.00 3.89 3.69
N ALA A 193 4.07 3.09 3.76
CA ALA A 193 4.57 2.34 2.62
C ALA A 193 3.69 1.13 2.29
N GLN A 194 3.08 0.50 3.31
CA GLN A 194 2.25 -0.69 3.14
C GLN A 194 0.77 -0.41 2.87
N ASP A 195 0.25 0.76 3.28
CA ASP A 195 -1.11 1.18 3.00
C ASP A 195 -1.14 2.25 1.88
N PRO A 196 -1.30 1.86 0.60
CA PRO A 196 -1.36 2.81 -0.51
C PRO A 196 -2.63 3.67 -0.48
N LYS A 197 -3.67 3.29 0.27
CA LYS A 197 -4.92 4.04 0.40
C LYS A 197 -4.87 5.06 1.52
N CYS A 198 -3.83 5.01 2.36
CA CYS A 198 -3.61 6.03 3.35
C CYS A 198 -3.33 7.38 2.68
N ALA A 199 -4.09 8.40 3.08
CA ALA A 199 -3.96 9.76 2.60
C ALA A 199 -4.32 10.73 3.72
N ALA A 200 -3.78 11.94 3.65
CA ALA A 200 -4.06 13.00 4.60
C ALA A 200 -4.53 14.25 3.87
N ALA A 201 -5.50 14.97 4.43
CA ALA A 201 -6.02 16.20 3.86
C ALA A 201 -6.21 17.28 4.91
N GLU A 202 -5.61 18.45 4.73
CA GLU A 202 -5.82 19.62 5.57
C GLU A 202 -6.98 20.46 5.00
N LEU A 203 -8.05 20.66 5.78
CA LEU A 203 -9.20 21.48 5.40
C LEU A 203 -9.66 22.31 6.62
N GLU A 204 -9.71 23.64 6.46
CA GLU A 204 -10.24 24.58 7.46
C GLU A 204 -9.71 24.35 8.90
N GLY A 205 -8.41 24.11 9.05
CA GLY A 205 -7.80 23.90 10.37
C GLY A 205 -8.01 22.50 10.96
N VAL A 206 -8.44 21.53 10.15
CA VAL A 206 -8.53 20.11 10.52
C VAL A 206 -7.67 19.29 9.56
N VAL A 207 -6.83 18.41 10.11
CA VAL A 207 -6.15 17.38 9.32
C VAL A 207 -6.97 16.11 9.38
N ALA A 208 -7.46 15.68 8.21
CA ALA A 208 -8.20 14.46 8.02
C ALA A 208 -7.24 13.34 7.61
N LEU A 209 -7.15 12.29 8.41
CA LEU A 209 -6.43 11.07 8.04
C LEU A 209 -7.44 10.05 7.51
N SER A 210 -7.28 9.63 6.26
CA SER A 210 -7.98 8.48 5.71
C SER A 210 -7.04 7.29 5.66
N TYR A 211 -7.45 6.17 6.21
CA TYR A 211 -6.65 4.96 6.30
C TYR A 211 -7.56 3.75 6.43
N GLU A 212 -7.06 2.55 6.11
CA GLU A 212 -7.86 1.34 6.01
C GLU A 212 -9.11 1.54 5.10
N ARG A 213 -9.97 0.52 4.96
CA ARG A 213 -11.19 0.64 4.14
C ARG A 213 -12.19 1.58 4.82
N ASN A 214 -12.17 2.86 4.45
CA ASN A 214 -13.11 3.92 4.82
C ASN A 214 -13.04 4.40 6.29
N ARG A 215 -11.89 4.30 6.97
CA ARG A 215 -11.73 5.01 8.26
C ARG A 215 -11.24 6.43 8.02
N VAL A 216 -11.74 7.33 8.87
CA VAL A 216 -11.42 8.76 8.83
C VAL A 216 -11.22 9.25 10.25
N SER A 217 -10.06 9.83 10.55
CA SER A 217 -9.77 10.50 11.82
C SER A 217 -9.52 11.98 11.60
N ALA A 218 -9.91 12.80 12.59
CA ALA A 218 -9.84 14.25 12.51
C ALA A 218 -8.91 14.78 13.58
N ILE A 219 -7.77 15.35 13.19
CA ILE A 219 -6.85 16.03 14.09
C ILE A 219 -7.16 17.54 14.03
N PRO A 220 -7.75 18.12 15.09
CA PRO A 220 -8.03 19.56 15.13
C PRO A 220 -6.74 20.34 15.34
N LEU A 221 -6.32 21.14 14.36
CA LEU A 221 -5.12 21.96 14.48
C LEU A 221 -5.28 23.07 15.53
N ALA A 222 -6.51 23.47 15.85
CA ALA A 222 -6.79 24.46 16.89
C ALA A 222 -6.45 23.96 18.30
N ASP A 223 -6.40 22.64 18.52
CA ASP A 223 -6.05 22.07 19.82
C ASP A 223 -4.53 21.86 19.95
N LEU A 224 -3.74 22.17 18.91
CA LEU A 224 -2.29 21.97 18.84
C LEU A 224 -1.53 23.30 18.91
N ASN A 225 -0.36 23.28 19.54
CA ASN A 225 0.54 24.43 19.53
C ASN A 225 1.21 24.62 18.14
N GLN A 226 1.93 25.73 17.92
CA GLN A 226 2.54 26.00 16.61
C GLN A 226 3.58 24.94 16.22
N GLN A 227 4.44 24.54 17.16
CA GLN A 227 5.49 23.54 16.94
C GLN A 227 4.89 22.17 16.58
N GLU A 228 3.89 21.71 17.32
CA GLU A 228 3.17 20.46 17.04
C GLU A 228 2.51 20.46 15.67
N ARG A 229 1.92 21.60 15.25
CA ARG A 229 1.31 21.73 13.93
C ARG A 229 2.34 21.62 12.82
N ASP A 230 3.50 22.25 12.99
CA ASP A 230 4.55 22.25 11.97
C ASP A 230 5.22 20.88 11.88
N GLN A 231 5.50 20.25 13.04
CA GLN A 231 6.01 18.87 13.10
C GLN A 231 5.02 17.86 12.52
N LEU A 232 3.71 17.99 12.82
CA LEU A 232 2.66 17.13 12.24
C LEU A 232 2.66 17.22 10.72
N ARG A 233 2.68 18.45 10.18
CA ARG A 233 2.68 18.68 8.73
C ARG A 233 3.94 18.13 8.08
N GLU A 234 5.09 18.31 8.71
CA GLU A 234 6.36 17.81 8.22
C GLU A 234 6.38 16.28 8.17
N LEU A 235 6.01 15.60 9.27
CA LEU A 235 5.94 14.14 9.33
C LEU A 235 4.98 13.56 8.28
N LEU A 236 3.79 14.17 8.13
CA LEU A 236 2.84 13.75 7.10
C LEU A 236 3.37 14.01 5.68
N ARG A 237 4.03 15.14 5.44
CA ARG A 237 4.63 15.45 4.13
C ARG A 237 5.74 14.47 3.79
N LEU A 238 6.62 14.15 4.74
CA LEU A 238 7.71 13.20 4.56
C LEU A 238 7.20 11.77 4.35
N GLY A 239 6.18 11.35 5.10
CA GLY A 239 5.66 9.98 5.05
C GLY A 239 4.68 9.69 3.92
N LEU A 240 3.80 10.65 3.59
CA LEU A 240 2.76 10.46 2.57
C LEU A 240 3.12 11.06 1.21
N GLY A 241 4.05 12.02 1.15
CA GLY A 241 4.42 12.72 -0.09
C GLY A 241 3.20 13.34 -0.76
N ASP A 242 2.96 12.97 -2.02
CA ASP A 242 1.85 13.47 -2.85
C ASP A 242 0.46 13.09 -2.33
N ARG A 243 0.36 12.16 -1.37
CA ARG A 243 -0.89 11.75 -0.72
C ARG A 243 -1.29 12.66 0.44
N PHE A 244 -0.49 13.69 0.74
CA PHE A 244 -0.86 14.77 1.65
C PHE A 244 -1.38 15.98 0.85
N HIS A 245 -2.66 16.28 1.00
CA HIS A 245 -3.35 17.35 0.29
C HIS A 245 -3.64 18.53 1.20
N ARG A 246 -3.26 19.74 0.80
CA ARG A 246 -3.71 20.97 1.47
C ARG A 246 -4.86 21.58 0.69
N LEU A 247 -6.08 21.42 1.21
CA LEU A 247 -7.30 21.93 0.59
C LEU A 247 -7.51 23.37 1.05
N GLY A 248 -6.94 24.32 0.31
CA GLY A 248 -7.30 25.73 0.47
C GLY A 248 -8.71 25.97 -0.06
N TYR A 249 -9.59 26.56 0.75
CA TYR A 249 -10.78 27.21 0.21
C TYR A 249 -10.28 28.38 -0.64
N GLN A 250 -10.20 28.20 -1.96
CA GLN A 250 -10.26 29.37 -2.83
C GLN A 250 -11.65 29.96 -2.63
N LYS A 251 -11.68 31.12 -1.96
CA LYS A 251 -12.86 31.95 -1.77
C LYS A 251 -13.45 32.35 -3.10
#